data_AF-A0A2D0L492-F1
#
_entry.id   AF-A0A2D0L492-F1
#
_cell.length_a   1.000
_cell.length_b   1.000
_cell.length_c   1.000
_cell.angle_alpha   90.00
_cell.angle_beta   90.00
_cell.angle_gamma   90.00
#
_symmetry.space_group_name_H-M   'P 1'
#
loop_
_entity.id
_entity.type
_entity.pdbx_description
1 polymer ?
#
loop_
_entity_poly.entity_id
_entity_poly.type
_entity_poly.pdbx_seq_one_letter_code
_entity_poly.pdbx_strand_id
1 'polypeptide(L)'
;MSDVNKLDSTPCSFDPDQYKVKVTIANDTVAPVGSFPWAMIQMYLGNQVHRKVWPAGMILRMSAVSSYDPAKNIMIYDEFGNADWVSWQPGQDDMTFCDWDLYKSNS
;
A
#
# COMPACT_ATOMS: atom_id res chain seq x y z
N MET A 1 -27.77 22.94 20.53
CA MET A 1 -27.69 22.63 19.09
C MET A 1 -26.68 23.59 18.49
N SER A 2 -25.56 23.22 17.89
CA SER A 2 -24.91 21.93 17.64
C SER A 2 -23.43 22.27 17.50
N ASP A 3 -22.57 21.65 18.29
CA ASP A 3 -21.12 21.77 18.13
C ASP A 3 -20.76 21.19 16.76
N VAL A 4 -20.47 22.08 15.81
CA VAL A 4 -20.01 21.72 14.48
C VAL A 4 -18.63 21.09 14.67
N ASN A 5 -18.59 19.75 14.64
CA ASN A 5 -17.37 18.98 14.47
C ASN A 5 -16.61 19.56 13.27
N LYS A 6 -15.61 20.38 13.54
CA LYS A 6 -14.59 20.71 12.54
C LYS A 6 -13.84 19.41 12.32
N LEU A 7 -14.24 18.67 11.28
CA LEU A 7 -13.43 17.61 10.71
C LEU A 7 -12.17 18.32 10.21
N ASP A 8 -11.10 18.31 11.02
CA ASP A 8 -9.81 18.84 10.61
C ASP A 8 -9.36 18.03 9.39
N SER A 9 -9.64 18.58 8.21
CA SER A 9 -9.51 17.93 6.90
C SER A 9 -8.06 17.77 6.47
N THR A 10 -7.11 17.76 7.40
CA THR A 10 -5.74 17.36 7.14
C THR A 10 -5.77 15.88 6.78
N PRO A 11 -5.47 15.51 5.52
CA PRO A 11 -5.20 14.12 5.19
C PRO A 11 -4.17 13.61 6.18
N CYS A 12 -4.34 12.39 6.71
CA CYS A 12 -3.34 11.78 7.58
C CYS A 12 -1.96 11.96 6.93
N SER A 13 -1.10 12.78 7.54
CA SER A 13 0.23 13.02 7.03
C SER A 13 0.97 11.70 7.10
N PHE A 14 1.18 11.08 5.94
CA PHE A 14 1.87 9.82 5.83
C PHE A 14 3.35 10.05 6.13
N ASP A 15 3.73 9.86 7.40
CA ASP A 15 5.11 9.89 7.86
C ASP A 15 5.60 8.45 8.05
N PRO A 16 6.52 7.95 7.19
CA PRO A 16 7.10 6.61 7.32
C PRO A 16 7.75 6.36 8.68
N ASP A 17 8.20 7.40 9.39
CA ASP A 17 8.81 7.27 10.72
C ASP A 17 7.81 6.81 11.78
N GLN A 18 6.49 6.95 11.55
CA GLN A 18 5.43 6.44 12.45
C GLN A 18 5.35 4.91 12.48
N TYR A 19 5.82 4.23 11.44
CA TYR A 19 5.88 2.76 11.37
C TYR A 19 7.21 2.21 11.88
N LYS A 20 8.18 3.08 12.15
CA LYS A 20 9.47 2.71 12.73
C LYS A 20 9.31 2.61 14.24
N VAL A 21 9.07 1.40 14.75
CA VAL A 21 9.28 1.15 16.17
C VAL A 21 10.77 1.35 16.46
N LYS A 22 11.13 2.19 17.45
CA LYS A 22 12.49 2.25 18.04
C LYS A 22 12.81 0.96 18.84
N VAL A 23 12.49 -0.20 18.28
CA VAL A 23 12.88 -1.50 18.79
C VAL A 23 14.26 -1.78 18.22
N THR A 24 15.24 -1.99 19.09
CA THR A 24 16.54 -2.50 18.72
C THR A 24 16.32 -3.81 17.96
N ILE A 25 16.47 -3.76 16.64
CA ILE A 25 16.07 -4.86 15.74
C ILE A 25 17.01 -6.03 15.95
N ALA A 26 16.59 -6.93 16.82
CA ALA A 26 16.96 -8.33 16.79
C ALA A 26 15.65 -9.12 16.63
N ASN A 27 15.17 -9.21 15.39
CA ASN A 27 14.28 -10.27 14.87
C ASN A 27 12.74 -10.15 14.82
N ASP A 28 12.03 -9.13 15.32
CA ASP A 28 10.55 -9.19 15.23
C ASP A 28 9.94 -8.25 14.18
N THR A 29 9.41 -8.85 13.12
CA THR A 29 8.66 -8.22 12.04
C THR A 29 7.34 -7.62 12.55
N VAL A 30 7.07 -6.34 12.27
CA VAL A 30 5.85 -5.60 12.69
C VAL A 30 4.55 -6.23 12.14
N ALA A 31 4.64 -7.00 11.06
CA ALA A 31 3.58 -7.83 10.53
C ALA A 31 4.17 -9.10 9.87
N PRO A 32 3.46 -10.23 9.84
CA PRO A 32 3.93 -11.46 9.19
C PRO A 32 4.20 -11.24 7.70
N VAL A 33 5.36 -11.69 7.22
CA VAL A 33 5.71 -11.60 5.79
C VAL A 33 4.64 -12.28 4.93
N GLY A 34 4.23 -11.61 3.85
CA GLY A 34 3.21 -12.08 2.93
C GLY A 34 1.77 -11.82 3.38
N SER A 35 1.53 -11.29 4.57
CA SER A 35 0.21 -10.84 5.00
C SER A 35 -0.18 -9.49 4.40
N PHE A 36 -1.47 -9.17 4.40
CA PHE A 36 -1.97 -7.87 3.97
C PHE A 36 -1.38 -6.68 4.74
N PRO A 37 -1.31 -6.68 6.10
CA PRO A 37 -0.67 -5.59 6.83
C PRO A 37 0.81 -5.41 6.47
N TRP A 38 1.52 -6.51 6.23
CA TRP A 38 2.92 -6.45 5.78
C TRP A 38 3.01 -5.80 4.39
N ALA A 39 2.15 -6.17 3.45
CA ALA A 39 2.11 -5.59 2.11
C ALA A 39 1.84 -4.08 2.15
N MET A 40 0.90 -3.64 2.99
CA MET A 40 0.61 -2.22 3.21
C MET A 40 1.82 -1.47 3.76
N ILE A 41 2.52 -2.03 4.75
CA ILE A 41 3.77 -1.44 5.27
C ILE A 41 4.81 -1.30 4.15
N GLN A 42 4.98 -2.32 3.30
CA GLN A 42 5.91 -2.24 2.18
C GLN A 42 5.55 -1.13 1.20
N MET A 43 4.27 -0.99 0.83
CA MET A 43 3.83 0.11 -0.04
C MET A 43 4.12 1.47 0.59
N TYR A 44 3.83 1.62 1.87
CA TYR A 44 4.10 2.80 2.67
C TYR A 44 5.60 3.15 2.73
N LEU A 45 6.48 2.14 2.69
CA LEU A 45 7.93 2.33 2.55
C LEU A 45 8.38 2.64 1.10
N GLY A 46 7.45 2.72 0.14
CA GLY A 46 7.71 3.00 -1.27
C GLY A 46 7.98 1.78 -2.14
N ASN A 47 7.86 0.57 -1.57
CA ASN A 47 8.04 -0.67 -2.33
C ASN A 47 6.79 -1.01 -3.15
N GLN A 48 6.98 -1.78 -4.22
CA GLN A 48 5.90 -2.36 -5.01
C GLN A 48 5.67 -3.79 -4.53
N VAL A 49 4.40 -4.19 -4.47
CA VAL A 49 4.01 -5.53 -4.01
C VAL A 49 3.11 -6.18 -5.04
N HIS A 50 3.03 -7.50 -5.01
CA HIS A 50 2.07 -8.25 -5.81
C HIS A 50 1.52 -9.43 -5.01
N ARG A 51 0.40 -9.98 -5.47
CA ARG A 51 -0.09 -11.27 -4.97
C ARG A 51 0.48 -12.39 -5.82
N LYS A 52 0.80 -13.53 -5.21
CA LYS A 52 1.27 -14.72 -5.93
C LYS A 52 0.18 -15.36 -6.77
N VAL A 53 -1.09 -15.14 -6.43
CA VAL A 53 -2.24 -15.62 -7.19
C VAL A 53 -2.62 -14.72 -8.36
N TRP A 54 -2.08 -13.50 -8.42
CA TRP A 54 -2.33 -12.61 -9.56
C TRP A 54 -1.52 -13.07 -10.79
N PRO A 55 -2.00 -12.75 -12.00
CA PRO A 55 -1.20 -12.87 -13.22
C PRO A 55 0.19 -12.24 -13.06
N ALA A 56 1.18 -12.84 -13.73
CA ALA A 56 2.55 -12.33 -13.70
C ALA A 56 2.60 -10.86 -14.16
N GLY A 57 3.43 -10.06 -13.47
CA GLY A 57 3.60 -8.64 -13.76
C GLY A 57 2.47 -7.73 -13.28
N MET A 58 1.40 -8.26 -12.70
CA MET A 58 0.42 -7.42 -11.99
C MET A 58 0.98 -6.96 -10.64
N ILE A 59 0.98 -5.66 -10.41
CA ILE A 59 1.56 -5.04 -9.22
C ILE A 59 0.60 -4.05 -8.58
N LEU A 60 0.72 -3.91 -7.27
CA LEU A 60 0.09 -2.86 -6.49
C LEU A 60 1.13 -1.79 -6.17
N ARG A 61 0.82 -0.53 -6.49
CA ARG A 61 1.69 0.61 -6.14
C ARG A 61 0.86 1.86 -5.83
N MET A 62 1.47 2.77 -5.05
CA MET A 62 0.92 4.11 -4.88
C MET A 62 1.31 5.02 -6.03
N SER A 63 0.33 5.70 -6.62
CA SER A 63 0.54 6.71 -7.68
C SER A 63 -0.37 7.91 -7.47
N ALA A 64 0.03 9.07 -7.98
CA ALA A 64 -0.89 10.21 -8.04
C ALA A 64 -2.00 9.91 -9.07
N VAL A 65 -3.21 10.40 -8.81
CA VAL A 65 -4.35 10.27 -9.73
C VAL A 65 -4.12 11.10 -10.98
N SER A 66 -3.55 12.29 -10.83
CA SER A 66 -3.17 13.15 -11.94
C SER A 66 -2.04 14.09 -11.52
N SER A 67 -1.48 14.83 -12.48
CA SER A 67 -0.55 15.93 -12.18
C SER A 67 -1.20 17.09 -11.42
N TYR A 68 -2.53 17.19 -11.44
CA TYR A 68 -3.30 18.26 -10.79
C TYR A 68 -3.83 17.86 -9.41
N ASP A 69 -3.88 16.56 -9.12
CA ASP A 69 -4.27 16.02 -7.81
C ASP A 69 -3.13 15.14 -7.26
N PRO A 70 -2.32 15.68 -6.32
CA PRO A 70 -1.19 14.96 -5.76
C PRO A 70 -1.61 13.82 -4.81
N ALA A 71 -2.91 13.65 -4.53
CA ALA A 71 -3.41 12.58 -3.68
C ALA A 71 -2.97 11.22 -4.23
N LYS A 72 -2.22 10.48 -3.41
CA LYS A 72 -1.74 9.14 -3.75
C LYS A 72 -2.88 8.15 -3.59
N ASN A 73 -3.20 7.45 -4.67
CA ASN A 73 -4.11 6.32 -4.69
C ASN A 73 -3.31 5.03 -4.86
N ILE A 74 -3.85 3.95 -4.32
CA ILE A 74 -3.32 2.62 -4.55
C ILE A 74 -3.99 2.10 -5.83
N MET A 75 -3.20 1.71 -6.81
CA MET A 75 -3.70 1.21 -8.09
C MET A 75 -3.00 -0.09 -8.47
N ILE A 76 -3.73 -0.96 -9.15
CA ILE A 76 -3.16 -2.15 -9.79
C ILE A 76 -2.62 -1.73 -11.16
N TYR A 77 -1.42 -2.17 -11.47
CA TYR A 77 -0.79 -2.02 -12.78
C TYR A 77 -0.52 -3.38 -13.39
N ASP A 78 -0.68 -3.49 -14.71
CA ASP A 78 -0.23 -4.64 -15.47
C ASP A 78 1.29 -4.60 -15.74
N GLU A 79 1.79 -5.65 -16.41
CA GLU A 79 3.19 -5.79 -16.78
C GLU A 79 3.70 -4.69 -17.73
N PHE A 80 2.80 -4.02 -18.45
CA PHE A 80 3.10 -2.92 -19.37
C PHE A 80 3.03 -1.54 -18.69
N GLY A 81 2.66 -1.50 -17.41
CA GLY A 81 2.51 -0.26 -16.65
C GLY A 81 1.20 0.48 -16.92
N ASN A 82 0.19 -0.19 -17.49
CA ASN A 82 -1.17 0.34 -17.55
C ASN A 82 -1.84 0.13 -16.19
N ALA A 83 -2.44 1.18 -15.65
CA ALA A 83 -3.26 1.07 -14.44
C ALA A 83 -4.72 0.85 -14.82
N ASP A 84 -5.40 0.04 -14.01
CA ASP A 84 -6.85 0.16 -13.92
C ASP A 84 -7.17 1.55 -13.36
N TRP A 85 -7.96 2.34 -14.10
CA TRP A 85 -8.32 3.72 -13.74
C TRP A 85 -9.19 3.84 -12.48
N VAL A 86 -9.42 2.74 -11.78
CA VAL A 86 -10.21 2.65 -10.56
C VAL A 86 -9.26 2.42 -9.39
N SER A 87 -9.34 3.27 -8.37
CA SER A 87 -8.60 3.07 -7.12
C SER A 87 -8.86 1.69 -6.57
N TRP A 88 -7.80 0.94 -6.30
CA TRP A 88 -7.91 -0.41 -5.77
C TRP A 88 -8.56 -0.40 -4.39
N GLN A 89 -9.46 -1.35 -4.16
CA GLN A 89 -10.06 -1.63 -2.86
C GLN A 89 -9.78 -3.09 -2.51
N PRO A 90 -9.27 -3.39 -1.30
CA PRO A 90 -8.97 -4.75 -0.90
C PRO A 90 -10.25 -5.60 -0.80
N GLY A 91 -10.26 -6.74 -1.48
CA GLY A 91 -11.23 -7.80 -1.26
C GLY A 91 -10.92 -8.60 0.02
N GLN A 92 -11.82 -9.51 0.40
CA GLN A 92 -11.63 -10.35 1.58
C GLN A 92 -10.39 -11.25 1.45
N ASP A 93 -10.15 -11.81 0.27
CA ASP A 93 -8.97 -12.64 0.00
C ASP A 93 -7.68 -11.84 0.04
N ASP A 94 -7.71 -10.57 -0.38
CA ASP A 94 -6.55 -9.66 -0.30
C ASP A 94 -6.13 -9.45 1.16
N MET A 95 -7.11 -9.34 2.07
CA MET A 95 -6.88 -9.06 3.49
C MET A 95 -6.52 -10.29 4.32
N THR A 96 -6.96 -11.47 3.89
CA THR A 96 -6.89 -12.70 4.72
C THR A 96 -5.83 -13.69 4.26
N PHE A 97 -5.38 -13.63 3.01
CA PHE A 97 -4.39 -14.57 2.50
C PHE A 97 -2.96 -14.06 2.77
N CYS A 98 -2.04 -15.02 2.88
CA CYS A 98 -0.62 -14.77 3.13
C CYS A 98 0.21 -14.95 1.85
N ASP A 99 -0.27 -14.43 0.73
CA ASP A 99 0.32 -14.63 -0.59
C ASP A 99 0.91 -13.36 -1.21
N TRP A 100 1.09 -12.30 -0.42
CA TRP A 100 1.78 -11.09 -0.85
C TRP A 100 3.29 -11.31 -0.97
N ASP A 101 3.92 -10.60 -1.90
CA ASP A 101 5.38 -10.59 -2.06
C ASP A 101 5.86 -9.23 -2.60
N LEU A 102 7.16 -8.97 -2.46
CA LEU A 102 7.80 -7.81 -3.06
C LEU A 102 7.92 -8.02 -4.56
N TYR A 103 7.46 -7.05 -5.35
CA TYR A 103 7.73 -7.05 -6.78
C TYR A 103 9.18 -6.62 -7.01
N LYS A 104 10.02 -7.58 -7.42
CA LYS A 104 11.37 -7.31 -7.88
C LYS A 104 11.31 -7.08 -9.38
N SER A 105 11.43 -5.83 -9.82
CA SER A 105 11.76 -5.60 -11.23
C SER A 105 13.09 -6.28 -11.50
N ASN A 106 13.13 -7.24 -12.43
CA ASN A 106 14.40 -7.71 -12.97
C ASN A 106 15.06 -6.49 -13.62
N SER A 107 16.01 -5.90 -12.90
CA SER A 107 16.90 -4.83 -13.36
C SER A 107 17.85 -5.35 -14.42
#